data_AF-A0A821S171-F1
#
_entry.id   AF-A0A821S171-F1
#
_cell.length_a   1.000
_cell.length_b   1.000
_cell.length_c   1.000
_cell.angle_alpha   90.00
_cell.angle_beta   90.00
_cell.angle_gamma   90.00
#
_symmetry.space_group_name_H-M   'P 1'
#
loop_
_entity.id
_entity.type
_entity.pdbx_description
1 polymer ?
#
loop_
_entity_poly.entity_id
_entity_poly.type
_entity_poly.pdbx_seq_one_letter_code
_entity_poly.pdbx_strand_id
1 'polypeptide(L)'
;MYSLTETITRTAIDISGRLGSLYDGWRDQILEALDTSTMKTSLIPSRSVLCTIQRYGTTESSNLARMIGIEDELRLSTLVNFAPKIGILSIIDYPHSINKYTRCFRYQYLDRKEYLFNDLNQVEKRNETSLTNSSATHIITEISSGIDIVVILQLPPDDKFANDIDAALEKIRDHLQNTHKKLKLDKLTNELRQGRQSMDFIETDLREWMDKLNQLKKEIISPAKVAVRESCVSLITKIHVDVFETSELFERTSGKAIFQESGKVVVVQDGPENYTEVRGKSEYTSGHRTLSFKIEKLNGWSLFGIISKSTPLQEHSYTSPSCYGWYNGDHFVYRNGENVGGQGHDAVENDTVNFMIDCDQRLIQLTNERTSRTLELLVDIDKCPFPWQLHLNLNLAPTRIHILS
;
A
#
# COMPACT_ATOMS: atom_id res chain seq x y z
N MET A 1 41.80 14.17 19.18
CA MET A 1 41.54 14.57 17.79
C MET A 1 40.17 14.06 17.43
N TYR A 2 39.20 14.96 17.23
CA TYR A 2 37.83 14.57 16.88
C TYR A 2 37.82 14.19 15.39
N SER A 3 37.70 12.89 15.09
CA SER A 3 37.24 12.42 13.79
C SER A 3 35.76 12.79 13.70
N LEU A 4 35.42 13.79 12.89
CA LEU A 4 34.02 14.01 12.51
C LEU A 4 33.65 12.83 11.61
N THR A 5 32.81 11.91 12.11
CA THR A 5 32.22 10.88 11.28
C THR A 5 31.31 11.57 10.26
N GLU A 6 31.77 11.64 9.02
CA GLU A 6 30.99 12.21 7.92
C GLU A 6 29.82 11.27 7.61
N THR A 7 28.59 11.76 7.79
CA THR A 7 27.38 11.01 7.44
C THR A 7 26.99 11.36 6.01
N ILE A 8 26.83 10.34 5.17
CA ILE A 8 26.26 10.50 3.82
C ILE A 8 24.80 10.05 3.80
N THR A 9 23.99 10.71 2.98
CA THR A 9 22.63 10.28 2.64
C THR A 9 22.61 9.80 1.21
N ARG A 10 21.93 8.68 0.96
CA ARG A 10 21.79 8.08 -0.37
C ARG A 10 20.36 7.67 -0.62
N THR A 11 19.91 7.85 -1.86
CA THR A 11 18.67 7.23 -2.35
C THR A 11 18.84 5.72 -2.35
N ALA A 12 17.92 4.99 -1.71
CA ALA A 12 17.97 3.53 -1.67
C ALA A 12 17.64 2.94 -3.04
N ILE A 13 18.54 2.12 -3.56
CA ILE A 13 18.42 1.49 -4.89
C ILE A 13 18.32 -0.04 -4.81
N ASP A 14 18.68 -0.60 -3.65
CA ASP A 14 18.57 -2.01 -3.34
C ASP A 14 17.81 -2.15 -2.01
N ILE A 15 16.72 -2.92 -2.08
CA ILE A 15 15.80 -3.17 -0.96
C ILE A 15 16.38 -4.12 0.09
N SER A 16 17.53 -4.75 -0.19
CA SER A 16 18.23 -5.65 0.76
C SER A 16 18.84 -4.90 1.95
N GLY A 17 18.97 -3.58 1.84
CA GLY A 17 19.57 -2.72 2.86
C GLY A 17 18.77 -2.72 4.14
N ARG A 18 19.44 -3.03 5.26
CA ARG A 18 18.86 -2.99 6.60
C ARG A 18 19.76 -2.20 7.55
N LEU A 19 19.21 -1.81 8.70
CA LEU A 19 20.03 -1.16 9.73
C LEU A 19 21.20 -2.07 10.12
N GLY A 20 22.39 -1.49 10.20
CA GLY A 20 23.64 -2.19 10.44
C GLY A 20 24.24 -2.91 9.22
N SER A 21 23.62 -2.80 8.04
CA SER A 21 24.25 -3.22 6.79
C SER A 21 25.56 -2.47 6.55
N LEU A 22 26.60 -3.20 6.14
CA LEU A 22 27.81 -2.64 5.60
C LEU A 22 27.56 -2.17 4.16
N TYR A 23 28.10 -1.00 3.82
CA TYR A 23 27.90 -0.36 2.53
C TYR A 23 29.24 0.09 1.93
N ASP A 24 29.47 -0.29 0.68
CA ASP A 24 30.60 0.15 -0.13
C ASP A 24 30.19 1.39 -0.94
N GLY A 25 30.49 2.57 -0.40
CA GLY A 25 30.20 3.86 -1.03
C GLY A 25 30.97 4.13 -2.33
N TRP A 26 31.97 3.31 -2.70
CA TRP A 26 32.63 3.43 -4.01
C TRP A 26 31.87 2.71 -5.12
N ARG A 27 31.13 1.67 -4.77
CA ARG A 27 30.38 0.82 -5.71
C ARG A 27 28.87 0.96 -5.59
N ASP A 28 28.39 1.74 -4.61
CA ASP A 28 26.98 1.84 -4.27
C ASP A 28 26.34 0.47 -3.98
N GLN A 29 27.08 -0.40 -3.27
CA GLN A 29 26.67 -1.78 -3.01
C GLN A 29 26.48 -2.05 -1.52
N ILE A 30 25.38 -2.71 -1.17
CA ILE A 30 25.18 -3.33 0.15
C ILE A 30 25.92 -4.66 0.17
N LEU A 31 26.75 -4.86 1.19
CA LEU A 31 27.59 -6.05 1.33
C LEU A 31 26.88 -7.06 2.24
N GLU A 32 27.40 -7.23 3.45
CA GLU A 32 26.80 -8.03 4.49
C GLU A 32 26.13 -7.15 5.54
N ALA A 33 25.22 -7.72 6.29
CA ALA A 33 24.63 -7.03 7.42
C ALA A 33 25.07 -7.65 8.73
N LEU A 34 25.54 -6.79 9.61
CA LEU A 34 25.97 -7.16 10.94
C LEU A 34 24.77 -7.74 11.72
N ASP A 35 25.06 -8.64 12.65
CA ASP A 35 24.06 -9.13 13.57
C ASP A 35 23.61 -7.99 14.51
N THR A 36 22.50 -7.36 14.15
CA THR A 36 21.87 -6.28 14.92
C THR A 36 20.84 -6.78 15.92
N SER A 37 20.71 -8.11 16.14
CA SER A 37 19.74 -8.67 17.09
C SER A 37 19.89 -8.13 18.52
N THR A 38 21.09 -7.70 18.89
CA THR A 38 21.39 -7.10 20.20
C THR A 38 21.36 -5.57 20.20
N MET A 39 21.19 -4.94 19.04
CA MET A 39 21.16 -3.48 18.92
C MET A 39 19.73 -2.98 19.13
N LYS A 40 19.60 -1.87 19.87
CA LYS A 40 18.30 -1.23 20.02
C LYS A 40 17.98 -0.52 18.72
N THR A 41 16.88 -0.89 18.09
CA THR A 41 16.30 -0.13 16.99
C THR A 41 15.16 0.71 17.53
N SER A 42 15.02 1.92 17.00
CA SER A 42 13.82 2.72 17.23
C SER A 42 13.08 2.87 15.91
N LEU A 43 11.78 2.60 15.96
CA LEU A 43 10.87 2.91 14.88
C LEU A 43 10.15 4.22 15.21
N ILE A 44 10.43 5.27 14.45
CA ILE A 44 9.78 6.58 14.60
C ILE A 44 8.85 6.77 13.40
N PRO A 45 7.52 6.84 13.62
CA PRO A 45 6.61 7.29 12.59
C PRO A 45 7.03 8.69 12.11
N SER A 46 7.39 8.83 10.84
CA SER A 46 7.92 10.07 10.27
C SER A 46 7.18 10.36 8.98
N ARG A 47 5.94 10.82 9.13
CA ARG A 47 5.03 11.09 8.01
C ARG A 47 5.29 12.44 7.36
N SER A 48 6.08 12.45 6.29
CA SER A 48 6.34 13.66 5.49
C SER A 48 5.97 13.45 4.03
N VAL A 49 5.36 14.48 3.44
CA VAL A 49 5.08 14.53 1.99
C VAL A 49 5.91 15.64 1.37
N LEU A 50 6.66 15.29 0.34
CA LEU A 50 7.31 16.22 -0.56
C LEU A 50 6.66 16.07 -1.93
N CYS A 51 6.16 17.15 -2.49
CA CYS A 51 5.59 17.14 -3.83
C CYS A 51 6.10 18.34 -4.60
N THR A 52 6.84 18.09 -5.68
CA THR A 52 7.54 19.11 -6.46
C THR A 52 7.22 18.98 -7.94
N ILE A 53 7.02 20.13 -8.59
CA ILE A 53 6.84 20.22 -10.04
C ILE A 53 8.03 21.00 -10.57
N GLN A 54 8.69 20.45 -11.59
CA GLN A 54 9.83 21.07 -12.24
C GLN A 54 9.57 21.19 -13.75
N ARG A 55 9.93 22.36 -14.30
CA ARG A 55 9.77 22.69 -15.72
C ARG A 55 11.16 22.79 -16.35
N TYR A 56 11.36 22.06 -17.44
CA TYR A 56 12.62 22.11 -18.18
C TYR A 56 12.72 23.36 -19.05
N GLY A 57 13.94 23.72 -19.45
CA GLY A 57 14.22 24.85 -20.34
C GLY A 57 14.37 26.22 -19.66
N THR A 58 14.31 26.30 -18.33
CA THR A 58 14.52 27.55 -17.57
C THR A 58 15.81 27.59 -16.75
N THR A 59 16.50 26.44 -16.59
CA THR A 59 17.71 26.28 -15.77
C THR A 59 18.75 25.40 -16.47
N GLU A 60 20.03 25.53 -16.07
CA GLU A 60 21.20 24.85 -16.67
C GLU A 60 21.24 23.31 -16.47
N SER A 61 20.30 22.71 -15.75
CA SER A 61 20.31 21.28 -15.48
C SER A 61 19.60 20.49 -16.59
N SER A 62 20.36 20.01 -17.57
CA SER A 62 19.90 19.06 -18.60
C SER A 62 19.74 17.61 -18.09
N ASN A 63 19.94 17.36 -16.79
CA ASN A 63 19.95 16.00 -16.23
C ASN A 63 18.75 15.75 -15.31
N LEU A 64 17.88 14.82 -15.71
CA LEU A 64 16.69 14.40 -14.96
C LEU A 64 17.03 13.86 -13.56
N ALA A 65 18.03 12.98 -13.45
CA ALA A 65 18.41 12.38 -12.17
C ALA A 65 18.84 13.44 -11.14
N ARG A 66 19.63 14.43 -11.55
CA ARG A 66 20.03 15.54 -10.67
C ARG A 66 18.82 16.34 -10.16
N MET A 67 17.84 16.53 -11.04
CA MET A 67 16.66 17.34 -10.76
C MET A 67 15.71 16.69 -9.76
N ILE A 68 15.58 15.38 -9.82
CA ILE A 68 14.90 14.60 -8.77
C ILE A 68 15.80 14.32 -7.56
N GLY A 69 16.92 15.03 -7.41
CA GLY A 69 17.75 14.99 -6.22
C GLY A 69 18.54 13.68 -6.04
N ILE A 70 18.79 12.92 -7.10
CA ILE A 70 19.72 11.80 -7.04
C ILE A 70 21.14 12.36 -6.95
N GLU A 71 21.88 11.85 -5.97
CA GLU A 71 23.22 12.29 -5.62
C GLU A 71 24.20 12.07 -6.78
N ASP A 72 25.17 12.98 -6.95
CA ASP A 72 26.11 12.96 -8.08
C ASP A 72 26.98 11.69 -8.07
N GLU A 73 27.33 11.18 -6.88
CA GLU A 73 28.08 9.94 -6.74
C GLU A 73 27.27 8.73 -7.22
N LEU A 74 26.02 8.61 -6.78
CA LEU A 74 25.13 7.52 -7.18
C LEU A 74 24.84 7.55 -8.68
N ARG A 75 24.67 8.75 -9.25
CA ARG A 75 24.55 8.96 -10.70
C ARG A 75 25.79 8.44 -11.43
N LEU A 76 26.99 8.77 -10.94
CA LEU A 76 28.25 8.32 -11.52
C LEU A 76 28.38 6.80 -11.44
N SER A 77 28.14 6.20 -10.27
CA SER A 77 28.17 4.75 -10.06
C SER A 77 27.21 4.02 -10.98
N THR A 78 26.03 4.60 -11.23
CA THR A 78 25.04 4.05 -12.16
C THR A 78 25.50 4.17 -13.63
N LEU A 79 26.13 5.28 -14.00
CA LEU A 79 26.67 5.48 -15.35
C LEU A 79 27.83 4.54 -15.69
N VAL A 80 28.64 4.16 -14.69
CA VAL A 80 29.74 3.17 -14.85
C VAL A 80 29.31 1.73 -14.58
N ASN A 81 28.00 1.48 -14.38
CA ASN A 81 27.39 0.18 -14.11
C ASN A 81 27.87 -0.52 -12.81
N PHE A 82 28.25 0.25 -11.79
CA PHE A 82 28.43 -0.29 -10.44
C PHE A 82 27.08 -0.47 -9.72
N ALA A 83 26.15 0.46 -9.95
CA ALA A 83 24.78 0.38 -9.47
C ALA A 83 23.80 -0.01 -10.59
N PRO A 84 22.82 -0.89 -10.34
CA PRO A 84 21.80 -1.23 -11.32
C PRO A 84 20.83 -0.06 -11.58
N LYS A 85 20.41 0.10 -12.84
CA LYS A 85 19.46 1.13 -13.29
C LYS A 85 18.00 0.72 -13.07
N ILE A 86 17.64 0.45 -11.81
CA ILE A 86 16.29 0.00 -11.44
C ILE A 86 15.49 1.10 -10.73
N GLY A 87 14.16 0.99 -10.76
CA GLY A 87 13.26 1.95 -10.10
C GLY A 87 13.49 3.38 -10.58
N ILE A 88 13.66 4.30 -9.62
CA ILE A 88 13.85 5.74 -9.89
C ILE A 88 15.15 6.04 -10.67
N LEU A 89 16.17 5.18 -10.58
CA LEU A 89 17.43 5.35 -11.32
C LEU A 89 17.31 5.08 -12.81
N SER A 90 16.26 4.37 -13.25
CA SER A 90 16.00 4.14 -14.68
C SER A 90 15.82 5.45 -15.46
N ILE A 91 15.54 6.56 -14.77
CA ILE A 91 15.46 7.90 -15.35
C ILE A 91 16.76 8.36 -16.03
N ILE A 92 17.91 7.77 -15.66
CA ILE A 92 19.20 8.06 -16.30
C ILE A 92 19.19 7.64 -17.78
N ASP A 93 18.42 6.60 -18.11
CA ASP A 93 18.26 6.08 -19.48
C ASP A 93 17.02 6.64 -20.18
N TYR A 94 16.48 7.77 -19.70
CA TYR A 94 15.31 8.40 -20.32
C TYR A 94 15.58 8.72 -21.80
N PRO A 95 14.81 8.14 -22.75
CA PRO A 95 15.21 8.10 -24.16
C PRO A 95 14.90 9.40 -24.94
N HIS A 96 14.15 10.32 -24.35
CA HIS A 96 13.69 11.52 -25.04
C HIS A 96 14.54 12.74 -24.71
N SER A 97 14.72 13.61 -25.71
CA SER A 97 15.36 14.90 -25.52
C SER A 97 14.56 15.74 -24.50
N ILE A 98 15.27 16.26 -23.51
CA ILE A 98 14.71 17.12 -22.49
C ILE A 98 14.67 18.56 -23.03
N ASN A 99 13.51 19.21 -22.98
CA ASN A 99 13.30 20.54 -23.56
C ASN A 99 12.27 21.36 -22.76
N LYS A 100 11.91 22.57 -23.21
CA LYS A 100 10.95 23.43 -22.49
C LYS A 100 9.55 22.85 -22.27
N TYR A 101 9.22 21.75 -22.94
CA TYR A 101 7.97 21.02 -22.85
C TYR A 101 8.06 19.73 -22.03
N THR A 102 9.21 19.47 -21.39
CA THR A 102 9.32 18.38 -20.42
C THR A 102 8.88 18.88 -19.04
N ARG A 103 8.06 18.09 -18.34
CA ARG A 103 7.68 18.32 -16.94
C ARG A 103 8.10 17.13 -16.10
N CYS A 104 8.64 17.40 -14.92
CA CYS A 104 8.92 16.39 -13.91
C CYS A 104 8.03 16.67 -12.70
N PHE A 105 7.13 15.73 -12.40
CA PHE A 105 6.32 15.72 -11.19
C PHE A 105 6.89 14.65 -10.26
N ARG A 106 7.34 15.05 -9.07
CA ARG A 106 7.80 14.12 -8.04
C ARG A 106 6.88 14.18 -6.83
N TYR A 107 6.50 13.02 -6.34
CA TYR A 107 5.76 12.84 -5.10
C TYR A 107 6.50 11.83 -4.22
N GLN A 108 6.93 12.27 -3.04
CA GLN A 108 7.58 11.44 -2.05
C GLN A 108 6.76 11.47 -0.77
N TYR A 109 6.37 10.29 -0.28
CA TYR A 109 5.71 10.08 1.00
C TYR A 109 6.61 9.21 1.86
N LEU A 110 7.22 9.79 2.89
CA LEU A 110 7.92 9.02 3.92
C LEU A 110 6.92 8.62 4.99
N ASP A 111 6.92 7.35 5.37
CA ASP A 111 6.01 6.79 6.37
C ASP A 111 6.69 6.65 7.73
N ARG A 112 7.88 6.04 7.72
CA ARG A 112 8.63 5.69 8.92
C ARG A 112 10.12 5.94 8.74
N LYS A 113 10.78 6.16 9.88
CA LYS A 113 12.22 6.18 10.01
C LYS A 113 12.67 5.17 11.04
N GLU A 114 13.71 4.44 10.70
CA GLU A 114 14.33 3.45 11.55
C GLU A 114 15.76 3.92 11.84
N TYR A 115 16.16 3.88 13.11
CA TYR A 115 17.48 4.31 13.55
C TYR A 115 18.16 3.21 14.34
N LEU A 116 19.47 3.09 14.13
CA LEU A 116 20.34 2.29 14.98
C LEU A 116 20.73 3.10 16.22
N PHE A 117 20.06 2.86 17.34
CA PHE A 117 20.42 3.47 18.63
C PHE A 117 21.61 2.70 19.19
N ASN A 118 22.84 3.21 19.05
CA ASN A 118 23.95 2.94 19.96
C ASN A 118 25.24 3.71 19.59
N ASP A 119 26.09 3.84 20.61
CA ASP A 119 27.48 4.30 20.55
C ASP A 119 28.23 3.54 19.44
N LEU A 120 28.55 4.21 18.32
CA LEU A 120 29.27 3.62 17.17
C LEU A 120 30.54 2.87 17.62
N ASN A 121 31.14 3.32 18.73
CA ASN A 121 32.28 2.67 19.37
C ASN A 121 32.03 1.20 19.76
N GLN A 122 30.78 0.82 20.09
CA GLN A 122 30.44 -0.57 20.39
C GLN A 122 30.28 -1.42 19.11
N VAL A 123 29.85 -0.80 18.01
CA VAL A 123 29.76 -1.46 16.71
C VAL A 123 31.16 -1.73 16.16
N GLU A 124 32.08 -0.77 16.30
CA GLU A 124 33.48 -0.94 15.90
C GLU A 124 34.14 -2.09 16.68
N LYS A 125 34.07 -2.07 18.03
CA LYS A 125 34.72 -3.08 18.88
C LYS A 125 34.24 -4.51 18.65
N ARG A 126 32.97 -4.71 18.30
CA ARG A 126 32.42 -6.06 18.06
C ARG A 126 32.78 -6.63 16.70
N ASN A 127 33.12 -5.76 15.75
CA ASN A 127 33.25 -6.15 14.35
C ASN A 127 34.69 -6.03 13.83
N GLU A 128 35.67 -5.67 14.67
CA GLU A 128 37.09 -5.66 14.29
C GLU A 128 37.52 -6.97 13.60
N THR A 129 36.95 -8.13 13.98
CA THR A 129 37.27 -9.42 13.35
C THR A 129 36.56 -9.68 12.02
N SER A 130 35.38 -9.07 11.78
CA SER A 130 34.62 -9.27 10.54
C SER A 130 34.97 -8.21 9.47
N LEU A 131 35.35 -7.01 9.91
CA LEU A 131 35.66 -5.88 9.04
C LEU A 131 37.00 -6.02 8.29
N THR A 132 37.93 -6.85 8.77
CA THR A 132 39.29 -6.95 8.19
C THR A 132 39.34 -7.40 6.73
N ASN A 133 38.24 -7.93 6.18
CA ASN A 133 38.16 -8.37 4.79
C ASN A 133 37.07 -7.68 3.97
N SER A 134 36.40 -6.65 4.51
CA SER A 134 35.29 -6.00 3.83
C SER A 134 35.75 -4.78 3.02
N SER A 135 35.17 -4.57 1.82
CA SER A 135 35.31 -3.32 1.07
C SER A 135 34.36 -2.22 1.58
N ALA A 136 33.65 -2.47 2.69
CA ALA A 136 32.76 -1.52 3.31
C ALA A 136 33.47 -0.23 3.70
N THR A 137 32.87 0.90 3.32
CA THR A 137 33.30 2.23 3.76
C THR A 137 32.35 2.86 4.76
N HIS A 138 31.10 2.38 4.81
CA HIS A 138 30.06 2.91 5.70
C HIS A 138 29.23 1.79 6.30
N ILE A 139 28.42 2.17 7.28
CA ILE A 139 27.37 1.35 7.89
C ILE A 139 26.04 2.11 7.80
N ILE A 140 24.96 1.42 7.48
CA ILE A 140 23.61 2.00 7.44
C ILE A 140 23.11 2.20 8.87
N THR A 141 22.99 3.46 9.29
CA THR A 141 22.57 3.85 10.65
C THR A 141 21.14 4.39 10.70
N GLU A 142 20.61 4.87 9.58
CA GLU A 142 19.23 5.35 9.42
C GLU A 142 18.64 4.82 8.12
N ILE A 143 17.37 4.40 8.17
CA ILE A 143 16.57 4.08 6.98
C ILE A 143 15.28 4.88 7.05
N SER A 144 15.00 5.65 6.00
CA SER A 144 13.71 6.29 5.77
C SER A 144 12.90 5.46 4.77
N SER A 145 11.77 4.89 5.19
CA SER A 145 10.91 4.08 4.31
C SER A 145 9.69 4.88 3.86
N GLY A 146 9.33 4.70 2.59
CA GLY A 146 8.26 5.46 1.97
C GLY A 146 8.00 5.07 0.53
N ILE A 147 7.22 5.90 -0.15
CA ILE A 147 6.91 5.82 -1.58
C ILE A 147 7.57 7.04 -2.24
N ASP A 148 8.29 6.84 -3.34
CA ASP A 148 8.84 7.92 -4.17
C ASP A 148 8.41 7.67 -5.62
N ILE A 149 7.61 8.58 -6.16
CA ILE A 149 7.02 8.52 -7.50
C ILE A 149 7.57 9.69 -8.30
N VAL A 150 8.10 9.37 -9.48
CA VAL A 150 8.52 10.37 -10.46
C VAL A 150 7.74 10.14 -11.75
N VAL A 151 7.06 11.19 -12.22
CA VAL A 151 6.33 11.20 -13.48
C VAL A 151 6.99 12.22 -14.40
N ILE A 152 7.50 11.74 -15.54
CA ILE A 152 8.06 12.59 -16.59
C ILE A 152 7.05 12.71 -17.72
N LEU A 153 6.60 13.93 -17.98
CA LEU A 153 5.67 14.24 -19.06
C LEU A 153 6.42 14.96 -20.18
N GLN A 154 6.41 14.37 -21.38
CA GLN A 154 6.88 15.03 -22.59
C GLN A 154 5.68 15.61 -23.33
N LEU A 155 5.54 16.93 -23.31
CA LEU A 155 4.41 17.63 -23.90
C LEU A 155 4.70 18.00 -25.37
N PRO A 156 3.66 18.12 -26.21
CA PRO A 156 3.80 18.72 -27.54
C PRO A 156 4.26 20.19 -27.43
N PRO A 157 4.88 20.75 -28.48
CA PRO A 157 5.39 22.11 -28.47
C PRO A 157 4.28 23.17 -28.62
N ASP A 158 3.34 23.17 -27.68
CA ASP A 158 2.22 24.08 -27.56
C ASP A 158 2.24 24.71 -26.17
N ASP A 159 2.55 26.00 -26.10
CA ASP A 159 2.68 26.73 -24.84
C ASP A 159 1.34 26.80 -24.08
N LYS A 160 0.19 26.84 -24.79
CA LYS A 160 -1.12 26.86 -24.14
C LYS A 160 -1.40 25.52 -23.48
N PHE A 161 -1.21 24.42 -24.21
CA PHE A 161 -1.38 23.07 -23.66
C PHE A 161 -0.44 22.82 -22.49
N ALA A 162 0.82 23.26 -22.58
CA ALA A 162 1.78 23.15 -21.50
C ALA A 162 1.34 23.91 -20.22
N ASN A 163 0.77 25.12 -20.38
CA ASN A 163 0.23 25.89 -19.26
C ASN A 163 -1.00 25.22 -18.62
N ASP A 164 -1.87 24.61 -19.42
CA ASP A 164 -3.03 23.87 -18.91
C ASP A 164 -2.59 22.64 -18.09
N ILE A 165 -1.58 21.91 -18.58
CA ILE A 165 -0.97 20.79 -17.83
C ILE A 165 -0.29 21.30 -16.55
N ASP A 166 0.43 22.41 -16.61
CA ASP A 166 1.04 23.02 -15.42
C ASP A 166 -0.04 23.35 -14.37
N ALA A 167 -1.15 23.96 -14.77
CA ALA A 167 -2.26 24.25 -13.86
C ALA A 167 -2.90 22.98 -13.28
N ALA A 168 -2.99 21.89 -14.04
CA ALA A 168 -3.49 20.61 -13.56
C ALA A 168 -2.53 19.95 -12.55
N LEU A 169 -1.22 19.95 -12.83
CA LEU A 169 -0.20 19.44 -11.91
C LEU A 169 -0.20 20.20 -10.59
N GLU A 170 -0.35 21.53 -10.63
CA GLU A 170 -0.46 22.37 -9.44
C GLU A 170 -1.69 21.99 -8.59
N LYS A 171 -2.85 21.76 -9.21
CA LYS A 171 -4.05 21.26 -8.51
C LYS A 171 -3.81 19.90 -7.86
N ILE A 172 -3.12 18.98 -8.55
CA ILE A 172 -2.77 17.65 -8.01
C ILE A 172 -1.83 17.80 -6.82
N ARG A 173 -0.78 18.61 -6.94
CA ARG A 173 0.18 18.88 -5.85
C ARG A 173 -0.56 19.43 -4.62
N ASP A 174 -1.40 20.43 -4.81
CA ASP A 174 -2.15 21.05 -3.73
C ASP A 174 -3.13 20.04 -3.09
N HIS A 175 -3.79 19.20 -3.89
CA HIS A 175 -4.66 18.14 -3.38
C HIS A 175 -3.88 17.14 -2.51
N LEU A 176 -2.74 16.63 -2.99
CA LEU A 176 -1.92 15.66 -2.27
C LEU A 176 -1.35 16.25 -0.97
N GLN A 177 -0.88 17.49 -1.00
CA GLN A 177 -0.40 18.19 0.19
C GLN A 177 -1.53 18.43 1.21
N ASN A 178 -2.72 18.81 0.74
CA ASN A 178 -3.88 19.07 1.61
C ASN A 178 -4.47 17.79 2.21
N THR A 179 -4.55 16.70 1.45
CA THR A 179 -4.99 15.40 1.95
C THR A 179 -4.07 14.92 3.08
N HIS A 180 -2.75 15.12 2.96
CA HIS A 180 -1.82 14.81 4.04
C HIS A 180 -2.05 15.65 5.29
N LYS A 181 -2.24 16.97 5.13
CA LYS A 181 -2.56 17.87 6.25
C LYS A 181 -3.86 17.46 6.94
N LYS A 182 -4.88 17.07 6.18
CA LYS A 182 -6.15 16.58 6.70
C LYS A 182 -5.98 15.29 7.48
N LEU A 183 -5.24 14.31 6.96
CA LEU A 183 -4.94 13.06 7.66
C LEU A 183 -4.19 13.29 8.98
N LYS A 184 -3.23 14.23 9.03
CA LYS A 184 -2.57 14.64 10.27
C LYS A 184 -3.56 15.24 11.28
N LEU A 185 -4.48 16.09 10.82
CA LEU A 185 -5.50 16.71 11.66
C LEU A 185 -6.49 15.69 12.20
N ASP A 186 -6.96 14.76 11.37
CA ASP A 186 -7.88 13.70 11.77
C ASP A 186 -7.22 12.77 12.81
N LYS A 187 -5.95 12.43 12.62
CA LYS A 187 -5.17 11.66 13.60
C LYS A 187 -5.06 12.39 14.94
N LEU A 188 -4.66 13.66 14.93
CA LEU A 188 -4.56 14.46 16.17
C LEU A 188 -5.92 14.59 16.87
N THR A 189 -6.99 14.77 16.09
CA THR A 189 -8.37 14.82 16.61
C THR A 189 -8.77 13.50 17.27
N ASN A 190 -8.38 12.36 16.69
CA ASN A 190 -8.62 11.04 17.27
C ASN A 190 -7.79 10.79 18.53
N GLU A 191 -6.50 11.16 18.53
CA GLU A 191 -5.63 11.09 19.73
C GLU A 191 -6.22 11.92 20.89
N LEU A 192 -6.67 13.15 20.60
CA LEU A 192 -7.36 14.02 21.57
C LEU A 192 -8.65 13.39 22.11
N ARG A 193 -9.43 12.74 21.25
CA ARG A 193 -10.68 12.07 21.62
C ARG A 193 -10.43 10.84 22.50
N GLN A 194 -9.41 10.05 22.19
CA GLN A 194 -9.03 8.86 22.95
C GLN A 194 -8.51 9.22 24.35
N GLY A 195 -7.61 10.20 24.47
CA GLY A 195 -7.14 10.63 25.80
C GLY A 195 -8.27 11.20 26.67
N ARG A 196 -9.28 11.83 26.06
CA ARG A 196 -10.50 12.26 26.80
C ARG A 196 -11.29 11.10 27.37
N GLN A 197 -11.29 9.96 26.69
CA GLN A 197 -12.02 8.77 27.12
C GLN A 197 -11.26 7.95 28.16
N SER A 198 -9.92 7.95 28.13
CA SER A 198 -9.10 7.17 29.06
C SER A 198 -8.98 7.77 30.46
N MET A 199 -9.40 9.03 30.68
CA MET A 199 -9.24 9.77 31.96
C MET A 199 -7.78 9.89 32.48
N ASP A 200 -6.79 9.36 31.76
CA ASP A 200 -5.36 9.42 32.07
C ASP A 200 -4.72 10.76 31.67
N PHE A 201 -5.46 11.86 31.77
CA PHE A 201 -4.95 13.17 31.39
C PHE A 201 -4.03 13.74 32.46
N ILE A 202 -2.74 13.86 32.14
CA ILE A 202 -1.77 14.62 32.95
C ILE A 202 -1.45 15.93 32.23
N GLU A 203 -1.14 17.00 32.97
CA GLU A 203 -0.87 18.34 32.42
C GLU A 203 0.25 18.34 31.35
N THR A 204 1.18 17.38 31.43
CA THR A 204 2.27 17.19 30.46
C THR A 204 1.75 16.85 29.06
N ASP A 205 0.70 16.02 28.94
CA ASP A 205 0.14 15.60 27.65
C ASP A 205 -0.58 16.76 26.94
N LEU A 206 -1.20 17.65 27.72
CA LEU A 206 -1.84 18.86 27.20
C LEU A 206 -0.83 19.84 26.59
N ARG A 207 0.36 19.98 27.20
CA ARG A 207 1.42 20.84 26.63
C ARG A 207 1.96 20.26 25.33
N GLU A 208 2.25 18.96 25.29
CA GLU A 208 2.71 18.30 24.07
C GLU A 208 1.71 18.45 22.92
N TRP A 209 0.41 18.30 23.20
CA TRP A 209 -0.63 18.47 22.19
C TRP A 209 -0.83 19.92 21.77
N MET A 210 -0.71 20.87 22.70
CA MET A 210 -0.74 22.29 22.37
C MET A 210 0.43 22.66 21.45
N ASP A 211 1.61 22.10 21.68
CA ASP A 211 2.79 22.29 20.83
C ASP A 211 2.58 21.67 19.44
N LYS A 212 2.07 20.44 19.36
CA LYS A 212 1.69 19.80 18.08
C LYS A 212 0.66 20.62 17.31
N LEU A 213 -0.38 21.15 17.99
CA LEU A 213 -1.41 21.98 17.38
C LEU A 213 -0.84 23.32 16.89
N ASN A 214 0.03 23.95 17.68
CA ASN A 214 0.69 25.20 17.30
C ASN A 214 1.65 25.02 16.11
N GLN A 215 2.35 23.89 16.05
CA GLN A 215 3.17 23.51 14.89
C GLN A 215 2.29 23.33 13.65
N LEU A 216 1.21 22.55 13.76
CA LEU A 216 0.26 22.34 12.67
C LEU A 216 -0.38 23.67 12.21
N LYS A 217 -0.72 24.55 13.15
CA LYS A 217 -1.24 25.88 12.89
C LYS A 217 -0.25 26.74 12.10
N LYS A 218 1.04 26.71 12.44
CA LYS A 218 2.09 27.40 11.66
C LYS A 218 2.21 26.83 10.24
N GLU A 219 2.10 25.51 10.07
CA GLU A 219 2.12 24.83 8.75
C GLU A 219 0.87 25.14 7.89
N ILE A 220 -0.25 25.48 8.52
CA ILE A 220 -1.53 25.81 7.84
C ILE A 220 -1.63 27.31 7.53
N ILE A 221 -1.18 28.20 8.42
CA ILE A 221 -1.34 29.66 8.32
C ILE A 221 -0.35 30.32 7.33
N SER A 222 0.58 29.57 6.75
CA SER A 222 1.40 30.01 5.61
C SER A 222 0.93 29.45 4.25
N PRO A 223 -0.32 29.62 3.79
CA PRO A 223 -0.68 29.28 2.43
C PRO A 223 -0.29 30.43 1.49
N ALA A 224 0.43 30.11 0.40
CA ALA A 224 0.48 31.01 -0.75
C ALA A 224 -0.96 31.23 -1.24
N LYS A 225 -1.37 32.49 -1.37
CA LYS A 225 -2.70 32.86 -1.87
C LYS A 225 -2.86 32.37 -3.31
N VAL A 226 -3.60 31.28 -3.51
CA VAL A 226 -4.01 30.82 -4.84
C VAL A 226 -5.53 30.83 -4.91
N ALA A 227 -6.06 31.62 -5.83
CA ALA A 227 -7.48 31.70 -6.13
C ALA A 227 -7.87 30.50 -7.01
N VAL A 228 -8.73 29.63 -6.49
CA VAL A 228 -9.23 28.45 -7.20
C VAL A 228 -10.41 28.86 -8.08
N ARG A 229 -10.33 28.57 -9.38
CA ARG A 229 -11.49 28.53 -10.29
C ARG A 229 -11.73 27.09 -10.76
N GLU A 230 -12.96 26.62 -10.62
CA GLU A 230 -13.40 25.31 -11.11
C GLU A 230 -13.37 25.23 -12.64
N SER A 231 -12.91 24.10 -13.15
CA SER A 231 -13.00 23.73 -14.56
C SER A 231 -13.54 22.31 -14.60
N CYS A 232 -14.70 22.15 -15.22
CA CYS A 232 -15.45 20.89 -15.31
C CYS A 232 -14.90 20.04 -16.46
N VAL A 233 -13.81 19.29 -16.23
CA VAL A 233 -13.44 18.19 -17.13
C VAL A 233 -12.79 17.07 -16.31
N SER A 234 -13.45 15.91 -16.24
CA SER A 234 -12.94 14.69 -15.63
C SER A 234 -11.89 14.06 -16.53
N LEU A 235 -10.63 13.97 -16.09
CA LEU A 235 -9.54 13.38 -16.86
C LEU A 235 -8.58 12.57 -15.99
N ILE A 236 -8.50 11.29 -16.38
CA ILE A 236 -7.50 10.25 -16.09
C ILE A 236 -7.81 9.31 -14.92
N THR A 237 -8.12 8.08 -15.32
CA THR A 237 -8.24 6.84 -14.55
C THR A 237 -6.89 6.41 -13.96
N LYS A 238 -6.94 6.01 -12.68
CA LYS A 238 -5.84 5.51 -11.86
C LYS A 238 -5.23 4.24 -12.48
N ILE A 239 -3.91 4.20 -12.66
CA ILE A 239 -3.15 2.96 -12.86
C ILE A 239 -2.57 2.57 -11.50
N HIS A 240 -3.12 1.52 -10.89
CA HIS A 240 -2.50 0.80 -9.78
C HIS A 240 -2.01 -0.54 -10.34
N VAL A 241 -0.72 -0.85 -10.16
CA VAL A 241 -0.20 -2.21 -10.34
C VAL A 241 0.53 -2.55 -9.05
N ASP A 242 -0.23 -3.14 -8.14
CA ASP A 242 0.31 -3.79 -6.96
C ASP A 242 0.12 -5.31 -7.17
N VAL A 243 1.18 -6.01 -7.58
CA VAL A 243 1.19 -7.48 -7.62
C VAL A 243 1.67 -7.96 -6.25
N PHE A 244 0.75 -8.14 -5.33
CA PHE A 244 0.99 -8.94 -4.14
C PHE A 244 0.62 -10.37 -4.49
N GLU A 245 1.57 -11.31 -4.49
CA GLU A 245 1.23 -12.73 -4.42
C GLU A 245 0.49 -12.92 -3.09
N THR A 246 -0.83 -13.11 -3.12
CA THR A 246 -1.55 -13.43 -1.90
C THR A 246 -1.39 -14.92 -1.61
N SER A 247 -1.03 -15.25 -0.38
CA SER A 247 -0.91 -16.62 0.12
C SER A 247 -2.26 -17.18 0.56
N GLU A 248 -3.38 -16.70 -0.02
CA GLU A 248 -4.71 -17.12 0.38
C GLU A 248 -4.96 -18.58 0.02
N LEU A 249 -5.56 -19.31 0.96
CA LEU A 249 -5.89 -20.73 0.83
C LEU A 249 -7.25 -20.98 1.49
N PHE A 250 -8.01 -21.93 0.98
CA PHE A 250 -9.13 -22.52 1.71
C PHE A 250 -8.61 -23.39 2.85
N GLU A 251 -9.20 -23.25 4.05
CA GLU A 251 -8.73 -23.96 5.25
C GLU A 251 -9.84 -24.71 5.98
N ARG A 252 -11.06 -24.14 6.05
CA ARG A 252 -12.13 -24.66 6.91
C ARG A 252 -13.41 -24.86 6.11
N THR A 253 -14.15 -25.93 6.42
CA THR A 253 -15.45 -26.23 5.80
C THR A 253 -16.42 -26.86 6.79
N SER A 254 -17.70 -26.47 6.73
CA SER A 254 -18.79 -27.29 7.27
C SER A 254 -19.58 -27.85 6.10
N GLY A 255 -19.52 -29.17 5.92
CA GLY A 255 -20.10 -29.86 4.78
C GLY A 255 -19.08 -30.77 4.10
N LYS A 256 -19.40 -31.22 2.88
CA LYS A 256 -18.61 -32.21 2.14
C LYS A 256 -17.64 -31.61 1.12
N ALA A 257 -17.14 -30.40 1.37
CA ALA A 257 -16.07 -29.85 0.54
C ALA A 257 -14.73 -30.55 0.83
N ILE A 258 -13.94 -30.74 -0.23
CA ILE A 258 -12.58 -31.24 -0.18
C ILE A 258 -11.66 -30.14 -0.72
N PHE A 259 -10.54 -29.91 -0.04
CA PHE A 259 -9.50 -29.01 -0.50
C PHE A 259 -8.45 -29.76 -1.30
N GLN A 260 -8.11 -29.25 -2.48
CA GLN A 260 -7.10 -29.76 -3.38
C GLN A 260 -6.02 -28.69 -3.62
N GLU A 261 -4.92 -29.08 -4.29
CA GLU A 261 -3.83 -28.15 -4.66
C GLU A 261 -3.32 -27.32 -3.48
N SER A 262 -3.04 -27.99 -2.36
CA SER A 262 -2.57 -27.38 -1.11
C SER A 262 -3.53 -26.32 -0.54
N GLY A 263 -4.83 -26.43 -0.80
CA GLY A 263 -5.84 -25.49 -0.31
C GLY A 263 -6.25 -24.42 -1.32
N LYS A 264 -5.66 -24.37 -2.52
CA LYS A 264 -6.06 -23.39 -3.55
C LYS A 264 -7.38 -23.72 -4.24
N VAL A 265 -7.76 -25.00 -4.24
CA VAL A 265 -8.98 -25.45 -4.90
C VAL A 265 -9.94 -26.05 -3.90
N VAL A 266 -11.21 -25.65 -3.96
CA VAL A 266 -12.30 -26.28 -3.22
C VAL A 266 -13.21 -27.03 -4.19
N VAL A 267 -13.55 -28.27 -3.83
CA VAL A 267 -14.42 -29.14 -4.63
C VAL A 267 -15.56 -29.69 -3.77
N VAL A 268 -16.78 -29.58 -4.26
CA VAL A 268 -17.98 -30.25 -3.73
C VAL A 268 -18.38 -31.32 -4.74
N GLN A 269 -18.04 -32.59 -4.49
CA GLN A 269 -18.22 -33.69 -5.45
C GLN A 269 -19.55 -34.42 -5.29
N ASP A 270 -19.93 -34.74 -4.04
CA ASP A 270 -21.10 -35.56 -3.71
C ASP A 270 -21.76 -35.03 -2.43
N GLY A 271 -23.05 -34.71 -2.47
CA GLY A 271 -23.76 -34.25 -1.30
C GLY A 271 -25.28 -34.17 -1.49
N PRO A 272 -26.07 -34.33 -0.42
CA PRO A 272 -27.48 -33.94 -0.44
C PRO A 272 -27.61 -32.43 -0.77
N GLU A 273 -28.84 -31.95 -1.01
CA GLU A 273 -29.19 -30.55 -1.31
C GLU A 273 -28.91 -29.55 -0.15
N ASN A 274 -27.80 -29.73 0.59
CA ASN A 274 -27.41 -28.92 1.73
C ASN A 274 -26.26 -27.98 1.37
N TYR A 275 -26.26 -26.83 2.01
CA TYR A 275 -25.23 -25.81 1.88
C TYR A 275 -23.91 -26.23 2.54
N THR A 276 -22.81 -25.96 1.85
CA THR A 276 -21.44 -26.16 2.34
C THR A 276 -20.78 -24.81 2.54
N GLU A 277 -20.43 -24.49 3.79
CA GLU A 277 -19.64 -23.31 4.12
C GLU A 277 -18.16 -23.60 3.89
N VAL A 278 -17.45 -22.68 3.25
CA VAL A 278 -16.00 -22.72 3.08
C VAL A 278 -15.42 -21.39 3.57
N ARG A 279 -14.31 -21.45 4.31
CA ARG A 279 -13.57 -20.25 4.74
C ARG A 279 -12.11 -20.26 4.31
N GLY A 280 -11.61 -19.07 3.99
CA GLY A 280 -10.19 -18.82 3.78
C GLY A 280 -9.38 -18.90 5.07
N LYS A 281 -8.05 -19.03 4.90
CA LYS A 281 -7.07 -19.14 5.97
C LYS A 281 -6.74 -17.77 6.57
N SER A 282 -6.66 -16.73 5.74
CA SER A 282 -6.23 -15.42 6.23
C SER A 282 -7.28 -14.74 7.09
N GLU A 283 -6.78 -13.80 7.89
CA GLU A 283 -7.57 -12.94 8.76
C GLU A 283 -7.33 -11.50 8.35
N TYR A 284 -8.41 -10.79 8.02
CA TYR A 284 -8.33 -9.41 7.55
C TYR A 284 -8.80 -8.47 8.67
N THR A 285 -7.89 -7.61 9.14
CA THR A 285 -8.15 -6.61 10.20
C THR A 285 -7.91 -5.17 9.74
N SER A 286 -7.19 -4.98 8.64
CA SER A 286 -6.75 -3.67 8.14
C SER A 286 -6.28 -3.77 6.69
N GLY A 287 -6.24 -2.65 5.99
CA GLY A 287 -5.78 -2.57 4.60
C GLY A 287 -6.79 -3.10 3.59
N HIS A 288 -6.32 -3.24 2.36
CA HIS A 288 -7.09 -3.80 1.25
C HIS A 288 -6.40 -5.06 0.68
N ARG A 289 -7.21 -6.02 0.25
CA ARG A 289 -6.78 -7.28 -0.37
C ARG A 289 -7.68 -7.59 -1.54
N THR A 290 -7.09 -8.07 -2.63
CA THR A 290 -7.83 -8.55 -3.80
C THR A 290 -7.48 -10.02 -4.00
N LEU A 291 -8.50 -10.84 -4.21
CA LEU A 291 -8.39 -12.27 -4.46
C LEU A 291 -9.03 -12.58 -5.81
N SER A 292 -8.35 -13.33 -6.66
CA SER A 292 -8.90 -13.77 -7.94
C SER A 292 -9.37 -15.23 -7.87
N PHE A 293 -10.61 -15.49 -8.27
CA PHE A 293 -11.18 -16.84 -8.30
C PHE A 293 -11.54 -17.26 -9.72
N LYS A 294 -11.13 -18.47 -10.09
CA LYS A 294 -11.63 -19.16 -11.27
C LYS A 294 -12.77 -20.11 -10.89
N ILE A 295 -13.92 -19.92 -11.51
CA ILE A 295 -15.08 -20.80 -11.34
C ILE A 295 -14.97 -21.91 -12.38
N GLU A 296 -14.34 -23.03 -12.04
CA GLU A 296 -14.11 -24.13 -12.99
C GLU A 296 -15.36 -25.00 -13.19
N LYS A 297 -16.17 -25.13 -12.14
CA LYS A 297 -17.49 -25.78 -12.19
C LYS A 297 -18.43 -25.09 -11.22
N LEU A 298 -19.65 -24.79 -11.66
CA LEU A 298 -20.66 -24.21 -10.80
C LEU A 298 -22.00 -24.91 -11.01
N ASN A 299 -22.54 -25.49 -9.95
CA ASN A 299 -23.90 -26.00 -9.94
C ASN A 299 -24.71 -25.34 -8.81
N GLY A 300 -25.92 -24.91 -9.11
CA GLY A 300 -26.79 -24.26 -8.15
C GLY A 300 -26.26 -22.92 -7.64
N TRP A 301 -26.47 -22.67 -6.35
CA TRP A 301 -26.18 -21.38 -5.72
C TRP A 301 -24.78 -21.35 -5.09
N SER A 302 -24.04 -20.28 -5.31
CA SER A 302 -22.77 -19.96 -4.67
C SER A 302 -22.81 -18.54 -4.12
N LEU A 303 -22.39 -18.34 -2.88
CA LEU A 303 -22.15 -17.01 -2.30
C LEU A 303 -20.66 -16.71 -2.29
N PHE A 304 -20.29 -15.49 -2.67
CA PHE A 304 -18.97 -14.89 -2.41
C PHE A 304 -19.12 -13.75 -1.42
N GLY A 305 -18.32 -13.77 -0.35
CA GLY A 305 -18.46 -12.81 0.72
C GLY A 305 -17.37 -12.87 1.78
N ILE A 306 -17.67 -12.21 2.90
CA ILE A 306 -16.90 -12.26 4.13
C ILE A 306 -17.78 -12.68 5.30
N ILE A 307 -17.13 -13.20 6.33
CA ILE A 307 -17.75 -13.48 7.61
C ILE A 307 -16.77 -13.18 8.74
N SER A 308 -17.27 -12.79 9.92
CA SER A 308 -16.42 -12.62 11.09
C SER A 308 -15.83 -13.96 11.52
N LYS A 309 -14.52 -13.99 11.84
CA LYS A 309 -13.82 -15.18 12.33
C LYS A 309 -14.49 -15.78 13.57
N SER A 310 -15.03 -14.96 14.46
CA SER A 310 -15.66 -15.40 15.70
C SER A 310 -16.97 -16.15 15.48
N THR A 311 -17.56 -16.07 14.29
CA THR A 311 -18.79 -16.77 13.95
C THR A 311 -18.52 -18.27 13.81
N PRO A 312 -19.26 -19.16 14.49
CA PRO A 312 -19.12 -20.61 14.35
C PRO A 312 -19.31 -21.08 12.91
N LEU A 313 -18.68 -22.20 12.56
CA LEU A 313 -18.83 -22.84 11.25
C LEU A 313 -20.17 -23.59 11.21
N GLN A 314 -20.98 -23.40 10.18
CA GLN A 314 -22.32 -23.98 10.05
C GLN A 314 -22.83 -23.99 8.59
N GLU A 315 -23.65 -24.98 8.24
CA GLU A 315 -24.18 -25.17 6.87
C GLU A 315 -24.94 -23.92 6.37
N HIS A 316 -25.78 -23.33 7.21
CA HIS A 316 -26.57 -22.13 6.88
C HIS A 316 -25.89 -20.82 7.30
N SER A 317 -24.56 -20.74 7.19
CA SER A 317 -23.76 -19.56 7.58
C SER A 317 -24.17 -18.26 6.88
N TYR A 318 -24.82 -18.33 5.72
CA TYR A 318 -25.39 -17.17 5.03
C TYR A 318 -26.48 -16.43 5.84
N THR A 319 -27.08 -17.08 6.84
CA THR A 319 -28.05 -16.46 7.76
C THR A 319 -27.41 -15.84 9.00
N SER A 320 -26.09 -15.96 9.16
CA SER A 320 -25.39 -15.36 10.30
C SER A 320 -25.45 -13.84 10.23
N PRO A 321 -25.70 -13.13 11.35
CA PRO A 321 -25.62 -11.67 11.42
C PRO A 321 -24.29 -11.07 10.97
N SER A 322 -23.22 -11.88 10.90
CA SER A 322 -21.91 -11.45 10.41
C SER A 322 -21.67 -11.75 8.93
N CYS A 323 -22.63 -12.31 8.20
CA CYS A 323 -22.45 -12.69 6.79
C CYS A 323 -22.77 -11.52 5.87
N TYR A 324 -21.85 -11.25 4.94
CA TYR A 324 -21.94 -10.21 3.92
C TYR A 324 -21.46 -10.77 2.59
N GLY A 325 -22.29 -10.68 1.55
CA GLY A 325 -21.91 -11.17 0.23
C GLY A 325 -23.04 -11.19 -0.78
N TRP A 326 -22.77 -11.82 -1.91
CA TRP A 326 -23.70 -11.96 -3.02
C TRP A 326 -23.80 -13.42 -3.40
N TYR A 327 -25.01 -13.91 -3.72
CA TYR A 327 -25.19 -15.17 -4.45
C TYR A 327 -25.21 -14.93 -5.96
N ASN A 328 -25.02 -16.00 -6.74
CA ASN A 328 -25.31 -15.98 -8.17
C ASN A 328 -26.83 -15.91 -8.40
N GLY A 329 -27.26 -14.91 -9.16
CA GLY A 329 -28.66 -14.71 -9.53
C GLY A 329 -29.24 -13.37 -9.09
N ASP A 330 -30.47 -13.10 -9.53
CA ASP A 330 -31.17 -11.85 -9.21
C ASP A 330 -31.76 -11.90 -7.79
N HIS A 331 -31.73 -10.77 -7.08
CA HIS A 331 -32.37 -10.59 -5.76
C HIS A 331 -31.71 -11.32 -4.57
N PHE A 332 -30.42 -11.69 -4.66
CA PHE A 332 -29.72 -12.37 -3.56
C PHE A 332 -28.46 -11.63 -3.11
N VAL A 333 -28.66 -10.53 -2.37
CA VAL A 333 -27.58 -9.82 -1.66
C VAL A 333 -27.79 -10.01 -0.17
N TYR A 334 -26.78 -10.52 0.52
CA TYR A 334 -26.83 -10.78 1.95
C TYR A 334 -26.08 -9.69 2.70
N ARG A 335 -26.78 -9.05 3.64
CA ARG A 335 -26.25 -8.05 4.55
C ARG A 335 -26.74 -8.40 5.94
N ASN A 336 -25.83 -8.61 6.88
CA ASN A 336 -26.18 -9.04 8.23
C ASN A 336 -26.96 -10.36 8.29
N GLY A 337 -26.65 -11.30 7.38
CA GLY A 337 -27.37 -12.57 7.28
C GLY A 337 -28.79 -12.48 6.72
N GLU A 338 -29.24 -11.27 6.36
CA GLU A 338 -30.56 -11.06 5.76
C GLU A 338 -30.40 -10.83 4.25
N ASN A 339 -31.29 -11.44 3.46
CA ASN A 339 -31.40 -11.12 2.04
C ASN A 339 -32.08 -9.75 1.90
N VAL A 340 -31.32 -8.73 1.56
CA VAL A 340 -31.82 -7.36 1.38
C VAL A 340 -32.31 -7.09 -0.04
N GLY A 341 -32.33 -8.11 -0.90
CA GLY A 341 -32.62 -7.96 -2.32
C GLY A 341 -31.54 -7.15 -3.04
N GLY A 342 -31.80 -6.81 -4.30
CA GLY A 342 -30.81 -6.18 -5.17
C GLY A 342 -30.15 -7.19 -6.09
N GLN A 343 -29.17 -6.76 -6.88
CA GLN A 343 -28.61 -7.66 -7.87
C GLN A 343 -27.47 -8.50 -7.27
N GLY A 344 -27.59 -9.82 -7.34
CA GLY A 344 -26.49 -10.72 -7.02
C GLY A 344 -25.41 -10.70 -8.11
N HIS A 345 -24.43 -11.58 -7.97
CA HIS A 345 -23.40 -11.73 -8.98
C HIS A 345 -23.89 -12.54 -10.16
N ASP A 346 -23.29 -12.31 -11.32
CA ASP A 346 -23.63 -12.92 -12.61
C ASP A 346 -22.58 -13.96 -13.04
N ALA A 347 -21.76 -14.41 -12.09
CA ALA A 347 -20.68 -15.33 -12.34
C ALA A 347 -21.19 -16.72 -12.72
N VAL A 348 -20.65 -17.28 -13.80
CA VAL A 348 -20.98 -18.61 -14.33
C VAL A 348 -19.72 -19.49 -14.46
N GLU A 349 -19.91 -20.74 -14.86
CA GLU A 349 -18.79 -21.65 -15.17
C GLU A 349 -17.84 -21.02 -16.19
N ASN A 350 -16.54 -21.16 -15.92
CA ASN A 350 -15.40 -20.55 -16.61
C ASN A 350 -15.19 -19.04 -16.39
N ASP A 351 -15.98 -18.35 -15.59
CA ASP A 351 -15.69 -16.96 -15.23
C ASP A 351 -14.50 -16.85 -14.28
N THR A 352 -13.80 -15.72 -14.38
CA THR A 352 -12.88 -15.24 -13.35
C THR A 352 -13.54 -14.07 -12.63
N VAL A 353 -13.56 -14.12 -11.30
CA VAL A 353 -14.08 -13.04 -10.46
C VAL A 353 -12.98 -12.53 -9.53
N ASN A 354 -12.92 -11.22 -9.37
CA ASN A 354 -12.00 -10.53 -8.48
C ASN A 354 -12.78 -10.05 -7.26
N PHE A 355 -12.43 -10.52 -6.07
CA PHE A 355 -13.05 -10.15 -4.81
C PHE A 355 -12.09 -9.26 -4.02
N MET A 356 -12.51 -8.02 -3.78
CA MET A 356 -11.75 -7.08 -2.97
C MET A 356 -12.36 -6.96 -1.57
N ILE A 357 -11.50 -6.99 -0.56
CA ILE A 357 -11.81 -6.74 0.84
C ILE A 357 -11.02 -5.51 1.28
N ASP A 358 -11.71 -4.41 1.59
CA ASP A 358 -11.12 -3.18 2.13
C ASP A 358 -11.59 -2.98 3.57
N CYS A 359 -10.72 -3.34 4.52
CA CYS A 359 -11.00 -3.23 5.96
C CYS A 359 -11.01 -1.77 6.42
N ASP A 360 -10.23 -0.90 5.78
CA ASP A 360 -10.08 0.50 6.19
C ASP A 360 -11.33 1.30 5.81
N GLN A 361 -11.90 1.03 4.64
CA GLN A 361 -13.16 1.63 4.16
C GLN A 361 -14.41 0.84 4.56
N ARG A 362 -14.24 -0.34 5.18
CA ARG A 362 -15.32 -1.26 5.57
C ARG A 362 -16.19 -1.65 4.38
N LEU A 363 -15.55 -2.03 3.28
CA LEU A 363 -16.17 -2.26 1.99
C LEU A 363 -15.68 -3.59 1.43
N ILE A 364 -16.58 -4.37 0.85
CA ILE A 364 -16.21 -5.47 -0.06
C ILE A 364 -16.69 -5.14 -1.47
N GLN A 365 -15.95 -5.61 -2.47
CA GLN A 365 -16.33 -5.50 -3.88
C GLN A 365 -16.14 -6.84 -4.59
N LEU A 366 -16.99 -7.12 -5.57
CA LEU A 366 -16.84 -8.29 -6.45
C LEU A 366 -16.96 -7.84 -7.90
N THR A 367 -15.94 -8.10 -8.70
CA THR A 367 -15.88 -7.75 -10.12
C THR A 367 -15.82 -9.01 -10.96
N ASN A 368 -16.76 -9.19 -11.89
CA ASN A 368 -16.70 -10.25 -12.89
C ASN A 368 -15.94 -9.76 -14.12
N GLU A 369 -14.84 -10.42 -14.48
CA GLU A 369 -14.00 -10.00 -15.62
C GLU A 369 -14.76 -10.07 -16.95
N ARG A 370 -15.61 -11.09 -17.14
CA ARG A 370 -16.35 -11.29 -18.39
C ARG A 370 -17.35 -10.17 -18.64
N THR A 371 -18.10 -9.77 -17.61
CA THR A 371 -19.15 -8.74 -17.75
C THR A 371 -18.65 -7.33 -17.41
N SER A 372 -17.42 -7.21 -16.89
CA SER A 372 -16.86 -5.97 -16.32
C SER A 372 -17.74 -5.35 -15.23
N ARG A 373 -18.68 -6.12 -14.69
CA ARG A 373 -19.64 -5.66 -13.71
C ARG A 373 -19.02 -5.73 -12.32
N THR A 374 -19.13 -4.62 -11.58
CA THR A 374 -18.64 -4.51 -10.20
C THR A 374 -19.81 -4.31 -9.26
N LEU A 375 -19.83 -5.10 -8.18
CA LEU A 375 -20.77 -4.99 -7.07
C LEU A 375 -20.03 -4.51 -5.83
N GLU A 376 -20.71 -3.67 -5.03
CA GLU A 376 -20.12 -3.07 -3.84
C GLU A 376 -21.04 -3.22 -2.63
N LEU A 377 -20.49 -3.56 -1.47
CA LEU A 377 -21.26 -3.73 -0.24
C LEU A 377 -20.50 -3.15 0.96
N LEU A 378 -21.09 -2.14 1.58
CA LEU A 378 -20.62 -1.60 2.86
C LEU A 378 -20.92 -2.56 4.00
N VAL A 379 -19.95 -2.69 4.90
CA VAL A 379 -19.97 -3.63 6.02
C VAL A 379 -20.17 -2.87 7.33
N ASP A 380 -21.17 -3.30 8.10
CA ASP A 380 -21.42 -2.80 9.45
C ASP A 380 -20.56 -3.62 10.43
N ILE A 381 -19.53 -2.97 10.98
CA ILE A 381 -18.57 -3.62 11.87
C ILE A 381 -19.19 -4.03 13.21
N ASP A 382 -20.33 -3.44 13.59
CA ASP A 382 -21.03 -3.83 14.82
C ASP A 382 -21.73 -5.19 14.67
N LYS A 383 -21.98 -5.61 13.41
CA LYS A 383 -22.63 -6.87 13.05
C LYS A 383 -21.64 -7.91 12.52
N CYS A 384 -20.64 -7.46 11.76
CA CYS A 384 -19.52 -8.27 11.30
C CYS A 384 -18.20 -7.70 11.84
N PRO A 385 -17.84 -7.98 13.10
CA PRO A 385 -16.61 -7.47 13.69
C PRO A 385 -15.37 -8.15 13.08
N PHE A 386 -14.24 -7.46 13.12
CA PHE A 386 -12.93 -8.01 12.76
C PHE A 386 -12.49 -9.13 13.72
N PRO A 387 -11.59 -10.04 13.28
CA PRO A 387 -11.10 -10.17 11.90
C PRO A 387 -12.14 -10.79 10.97
N TRP A 388 -12.13 -10.35 9.72
CA TRP A 388 -12.91 -10.98 8.66
C TRP A 388 -12.14 -12.16 8.07
N GLN A 389 -12.87 -13.15 7.56
CA GLN A 389 -12.35 -14.24 6.73
C GLN A 389 -13.09 -14.27 5.40
N LEU A 390 -12.42 -14.73 4.34
CA LEU A 390 -13.08 -15.09 3.09
C LEU A 390 -14.16 -16.14 3.40
N HIS A 391 -15.35 -15.95 2.83
CA HIS A 391 -16.51 -16.82 3.05
C HIS A 391 -17.15 -17.20 1.72
N LEU A 392 -17.26 -18.50 1.48
CA LEU A 392 -18.09 -19.04 0.41
C LEU A 392 -19.20 -19.91 1.03
N ASN A 393 -20.37 -19.89 0.40
CA ASN A 393 -21.44 -20.83 0.73
C ASN A 393 -21.94 -21.48 -0.56
N LEU A 394 -21.72 -22.79 -0.70
CA LEU A 394 -21.88 -23.56 -1.94
C LEU A 394 -23.03 -24.57 -1.76
N ASN A 395 -24.02 -24.55 -2.65
CA ASN A 395 -25.23 -25.38 -2.49
C ASN A 395 -25.12 -26.75 -3.19
N LEU A 396 -24.94 -26.79 -4.52
CA LEU A 396 -25.07 -28.05 -5.27
C LEU A 396 -23.72 -28.57 -5.77
N ALA A 397 -23.59 -29.89 -5.74
CA ALA A 397 -22.53 -30.62 -6.44
C ALA A 397 -22.92 -30.83 -7.92
N PRO A 398 -21.97 -30.82 -8.87
CA PRO A 398 -20.55 -30.56 -8.67
C PRO A 398 -20.24 -29.06 -8.69
N THR A 399 -19.46 -28.58 -7.72
CA THR A 399 -18.92 -27.21 -7.72
C THR A 399 -17.41 -27.26 -7.47
N ARG A 400 -16.64 -26.48 -8.24
CA ARG A 400 -15.18 -26.41 -8.18
C ARG A 400 -14.72 -24.96 -8.40
N ILE A 401 -14.07 -24.40 -7.39
CA ILE A 401 -13.58 -23.01 -7.38
C ILE A 401 -12.10 -23.01 -7.01
N HIS A 402 -11.31 -22.22 -7.74
CA HIS A 402 -9.85 -22.15 -7.61
C HIS A 402 -9.41 -20.70 -7.33
N ILE A 403 -8.64 -20.48 -6.26
CA ILE A 403 -7.93 -19.23 -5.98
C ILE A 403 -6.69 -19.13 -6.87
N LEU A 404 -6.61 -18.11 -7.73
CA LEU A 404 -5.50 -17.92 -8.64
C LEU A 404 -4.32 -17.20 -7.96
N SER A 405 -4.61 -16.10 -7.27
CA SER A 405 -3.62 -15.21 -6.64
C SER A 405 -4.26 -14.14 -5.80
#